data_AF-A0A9E2VAJ5-F1
#
_entry.id   AF-A0A9E2VAJ5-F1
#
_cell.length_a   1.000
_cell.length_b   1.000
_cell.length_c   1.000
_cell.angle_alpha   90.00
_cell.angle_beta   90.00
_cell.angle_gamma   90.00
#
_symmetry.space_group_name_H-M   'P 1'
#
loop_
_entity.id
_entity.type
_entity.pdbx_description
1 polymer ?
#
loop_
_entity_poly.entity_id
_entity_poly.type
_entity_poly.pdbx_seq_one_letter_code
_entity_poly.pdbx_strand_id
1 'polypeptide(L)'
;MQDSKPTIILLLLLCSLFGACKRDVFEKRIYDNVIYEVNPVTLYLNNAQKTKQKTSLQYISILYTNLYNQTIPSQKLNELSEVFLSIGDKGIANSLTLNRFLSQSDVQIPSNQQMRDDIPVFVSNTYLKFYLRNPTPYESYQLNKMISDDPDITPEMIYAAFALSNEYNFY
;
A
#
# COMPACT_ATOMS: atom_id res chain seq x y z
N MET A 1 83.95 -36.05 1.50
CA MET A 1 82.89 -35.45 0.66
C MET A 1 81.81 -36.49 0.48
N GLN A 2 80.54 -36.07 0.55
CA GLN A 2 79.33 -36.85 0.20
C GLN A 2 79.03 -38.01 1.19
N ASP A 3 77.89 -38.13 1.87
CA ASP A 3 76.50 -37.93 1.44
C ASP A 3 75.53 -37.67 2.62
N SER A 4 75.60 -36.51 3.29
CA SER A 4 74.51 -36.05 4.21
C SER A 4 73.42 -35.24 3.49
N LYS A 5 73.58 -35.05 2.17
CA LYS A 5 72.69 -34.26 1.32
C LYS A 5 71.30 -34.88 1.07
N PRO A 6 71.10 -36.21 0.93
CA PRO A 6 69.76 -36.72 0.64
C PRO A 6 68.84 -36.66 1.87
N THR A 7 69.37 -36.74 3.09
CA THR A 7 68.58 -36.73 4.33
C THR A 7 68.06 -35.35 4.69
N ILE A 8 68.85 -34.30 4.44
CA ILE A 8 68.41 -32.90 4.66
C ILE A 8 67.36 -32.50 3.62
N ILE A 9 67.51 -32.93 2.36
CA ILE A 9 66.53 -32.68 1.30
C ILE A 9 65.22 -33.40 1.61
N LEU A 10 65.26 -34.65 2.10
CA LEU A 10 64.07 -35.41 2.47
C LEU A 10 63.33 -34.79 3.67
N LEU A 11 64.07 -34.25 4.65
CA LEU A 11 63.49 -33.57 5.81
C LEU A 11 62.83 -32.23 5.43
N LEU A 12 63.45 -31.47 4.50
CA LEU A 12 62.88 -30.24 3.95
C LEU A 12 61.63 -30.49 3.10
N LEU A 13 61.58 -31.61 2.37
CA LEU A 13 60.41 -32.02 1.58
C LEU A 13 59.25 -32.51 2.47
N LEU A 14 59.54 -33.03 3.65
CA LEU A 14 58.52 -33.47 4.61
C LEU A 14 57.90 -32.30 5.36
N CYS A 15 58.67 -31.24 5.64
CA CYS A 15 58.17 -30.02 6.28
C CYS A 15 57.26 -29.18 5.37
N SER A 16 57.41 -29.25 4.04
CA SER A 16 56.56 -28.50 3.09
C SER A 16 55.15 -29.09 2.92
N LEU A 17 54.90 -30.31 3.39
CA LEU A 17 53.59 -30.97 3.32
C LEU A 17 52.62 -30.58 4.45
N PHE A 18 53.09 -29.93 5.51
CA PHE A 18 52.27 -29.53 6.67
C PHE A 18 51.88 -28.03 6.68
N GLY A 19 52.25 -27.27 5.66
CA GLY A 19 51.95 -25.83 5.54
C GLY A 19 50.63 -25.48 4.84
N ALA A 20 49.62 -26.35 4.89
CA ALA A 20 48.31 -26.05 4.31
C ALA A 20 47.56 -25.02 5.18
N CYS A 21 47.70 -23.74 4.83
CA CYS A 21 46.89 -22.66 5.38
C CYS A 21 45.42 -22.95 5.04
N LYS A 22 44.63 -23.37 6.03
CA LYS A 22 43.18 -23.50 5.87
C LYS A 22 42.63 -22.11 5.60
N ARG A 23 42.12 -21.88 4.40
CA ARG A 23 41.29 -20.71 4.11
C ARG A 23 40.05 -20.84 4.98
N ASP A 24 39.78 -19.85 5.84
CA ASP A 24 38.53 -19.78 6.57
C ASP A 24 37.41 -19.67 5.53
N VAL A 25 36.73 -20.80 5.32
CA VAL A 25 35.50 -20.84 4.55
C VAL A 25 34.46 -20.23 5.48
N PHE A 26 34.12 -18.97 5.24
CA PHE A 26 32.90 -18.40 5.79
C PHE A 26 31.74 -19.19 5.19
N GLU A 27 31.37 -20.28 5.83
CA GLU A 27 30.12 -20.97 5.56
C GLU A 27 29.04 -19.93 5.80
N LYS A 28 28.41 -19.47 4.71
CA LYS A 28 27.15 -18.74 4.80
C LYS A 28 26.15 -19.73 5.40
N ARG A 29 26.09 -19.80 6.73
CA ARG A 29 25.05 -20.46 7.48
C ARG A 29 23.75 -19.74 7.10
N ILE A 30 23.10 -20.21 6.05
CA ILE A 30 21.70 -19.89 5.83
C ILE A 30 20.98 -20.67 6.93
N TYR A 31 20.73 -19.99 8.02
CA TYR A 31 19.78 -20.45 9.02
C TYR A 31 18.42 -20.44 8.32
N ASP A 32 17.98 -21.59 7.82
CA ASP A 32 16.62 -21.78 7.28
C ASP A 32 15.56 -21.54 8.39
N ASN A 33 16.01 -21.51 9.65
CA ASN A 33 15.19 -21.44 10.85
C ASN A 33 15.55 -20.22 11.73
N VAL A 34 15.91 -19.06 11.17
CA VAL A 34 15.87 -17.82 11.97
C VAL A 34 14.40 -17.52 12.26
N ILE A 35 13.92 -18.01 13.40
CA ILE A 35 12.64 -17.59 13.95
C ILE A 35 12.90 -16.21 14.54
N TYR A 36 12.67 -15.18 13.72
CA TYR A 36 12.46 -13.85 14.25
C TYR A 36 11.24 -13.96 15.17
N GLU A 37 11.34 -13.54 16.44
CA GLU A 37 10.19 -13.40 17.37
C GLU A 37 9.25 -12.26 16.94
N VAL A 38 9.16 -12.01 15.63
CA VAL A 38 8.18 -11.11 15.06
C VAL A 38 6.86 -11.87 15.02
N ASN A 39 5.85 -11.29 15.65
CA ASN A 39 4.51 -11.84 15.56
C ASN A 39 4.10 -11.92 14.08
N PRO A 40 3.69 -13.10 13.57
CA PRO A 40 3.20 -13.20 12.21
C PRO A 40 1.94 -12.33 12.08
N VAL A 41 2.04 -11.26 11.30
CA VAL A 41 0.90 -10.43 10.93
C VAL A 41 0.27 -11.02 9.68
N THR A 42 -1.03 -11.29 9.74
CA THR A 42 -1.81 -11.64 8.56
C THR A 42 -1.84 -10.43 7.64
N LEU A 43 -1.13 -10.51 6.51
CA LEU A 43 -1.24 -9.49 5.48
C LEU A 43 -2.61 -9.62 4.82
N TYR A 44 -3.45 -8.59 4.94
CA TYR A 44 -4.67 -8.49 4.15
C TYR A 44 -4.28 -8.40 2.67
N LEU A 45 -5.05 -9.09 1.82
CA LEU A 45 -4.82 -9.13 0.38
C LEU A 45 -4.76 -7.69 -0.16
N ASN A 46 -3.58 -7.32 -0.65
CA ASN A 46 -3.35 -6.14 -1.47
C ASN A 46 -4.27 -6.22 -2.71
N ASN A 47 -4.72 -5.07 -3.21
CA ASN A 47 -5.57 -4.91 -4.41
C ASN A 47 -5.04 -5.51 -5.71
N ALA A 48 -3.95 -6.28 -5.68
CA ALA A 48 -3.52 -7.17 -6.75
C ALA A 48 -4.65 -8.05 -7.32
N GLN A 49 -5.75 -8.22 -6.60
CA GLN A 49 -6.94 -8.95 -7.06
C GLN A 49 -7.97 -8.07 -7.79
N LYS A 50 -7.90 -6.73 -7.66
CA LYS A 50 -8.86 -5.83 -8.28
C LYS A 50 -8.52 -5.63 -9.75
N THR A 51 -9.16 -6.41 -10.61
CA THR A 51 -8.81 -6.49 -12.04
C THR A 51 -9.89 -5.89 -12.94
N LYS A 52 -11.09 -5.64 -12.42
CA LYS A 52 -12.22 -5.19 -13.22
C LYS A 52 -12.48 -3.71 -13.03
N GLN A 53 -12.24 -2.92 -14.07
CA GLN A 53 -12.54 -1.49 -14.05
C GLN A 53 -14.06 -1.27 -13.90
N LYS A 54 -14.45 -0.35 -13.02
CA LYS A 54 -15.83 0.10 -12.86
C LYS A 54 -16.30 0.82 -14.12
N THR A 55 -17.57 0.62 -14.49
CA THR A 55 -18.22 1.46 -15.50
C THR A 55 -18.52 2.84 -14.91
N SER A 56 -18.78 3.85 -15.75
CA SER A 56 -19.12 5.20 -15.28
C SER A 56 -20.34 5.20 -14.35
N LEU A 57 -21.39 4.45 -14.70
CA LEU A 57 -22.58 4.27 -13.86
C LEU A 57 -22.26 3.65 -12.49
N GLN A 58 -21.40 2.63 -12.48
CA GLN A 58 -20.97 2.00 -11.23
C GLN A 58 -20.14 2.96 -10.37
N TYR A 59 -19.21 3.70 -10.99
CA TYR A 59 -18.43 4.71 -10.31
C TYR A 59 -19.33 5.76 -9.64
N ILE A 60 -20.25 6.37 -10.40
CA ILE A 60 -21.16 7.41 -9.90
C ILE A 60 -22.03 6.87 -8.75
N SER A 61 -22.62 5.68 -8.93
CA SER A 61 -23.51 5.07 -7.94
C SER A 61 -22.78 4.75 -6.64
N ILE A 62 -21.59 4.17 -6.72
CA ILE A 62 -20.78 3.83 -5.53
C ILE A 62 -20.26 5.10 -4.86
N LEU A 63 -19.77 6.09 -5.63
CA LEU A 63 -19.32 7.37 -5.09
C LEU A 63 -20.43 8.09 -4.35
N TYR A 64 -21.63 8.15 -4.94
CA TYR A 64 -22.77 8.75 -4.29
C TYR A 64 -23.14 8.02 -2.99
N THR A 65 -23.15 6.69 -3.01
CA THR A 65 -23.41 5.89 -1.81
C THR A 65 -22.37 6.15 -0.72
N ASN A 66 -21.08 6.22 -1.07
CA ASN A 66 -20.00 6.44 -0.10
C ASN A 66 -20.03 7.84 0.52
N LEU A 67 -20.38 8.85 -0.28
CA LEU A 67 -20.41 10.24 0.16
C LEU A 67 -21.69 10.63 0.89
N TYR A 68 -22.84 10.07 0.51
CA TYR A 68 -24.14 10.49 1.06
C TYR A 68 -24.79 9.43 1.94
N ASN A 69 -24.30 8.19 1.93
CA ASN A 69 -24.91 7.03 2.60
C ASN A 69 -26.35 6.73 2.13
N GLN A 70 -26.63 6.97 0.83
CA GLN A 70 -27.92 6.76 0.20
C GLN A 70 -27.76 6.34 -1.25
N THR A 71 -28.75 5.64 -1.79
CA THR A 71 -28.78 5.27 -3.21
C THR A 71 -29.08 6.50 -4.06
N ILE A 72 -28.32 6.69 -5.14
CA ILE A 72 -28.57 7.78 -6.08
C ILE A 72 -29.93 7.60 -6.79
N PRO A 73 -30.77 8.65 -6.90
CA PRO A 73 -32.00 8.58 -7.67
C PRO A 73 -31.74 8.24 -9.14
N SER A 74 -32.55 7.36 -9.74
CA SER A 74 -32.34 6.88 -11.11
C SER A 74 -32.30 7.99 -12.15
N GLN A 75 -33.16 9.01 -12.01
CA GLN A 75 -33.16 10.17 -12.90
C GLN A 75 -31.80 10.90 -12.86
N LYS A 76 -31.31 11.22 -11.66
CA LYS A 76 -30.01 11.90 -11.46
C LYS A 76 -28.84 11.06 -11.99
N LEU A 77 -28.90 9.74 -11.82
CA LEU A 77 -27.88 8.84 -12.33
C LEU A 77 -27.84 8.84 -13.87
N ASN A 78 -29.00 8.85 -14.53
CA ASN A 78 -29.07 8.91 -15.99
C ASN A 78 -28.53 10.25 -16.52
N GLU A 79 -28.94 11.37 -15.92
CA GLU A 79 -28.43 12.71 -16.29
C GLU A 79 -26.90 12.79 -16.15
N LEU A 80 -26.34 12.30 -15.05
CA LEU A 80 -24.89 12.25 -14.86
C LEU A 80 -24.21 11.32 -15.86
N SER A 81 -24.83 10.19 -16.21
CA SER A 81 -24.28 9.28 -17.22
C SER A 81 -24.14 9.95 -18.59
N GLU A 82 -25.08 10.79 -18.99
CA GLU A 82 -25.00 11.55 -20.23
C GLU A 82 -23.85 12.57 -20.21
N VAL A 83 -23.69 13.28 -19.09
CA VAL A 83 -22.56 14.20 -18.89
C VAL A 83 -21.23 13.45 -18.97
N PHE A 84 -21.12 12.28 -18.33
CA PHE A 84 -19.92 11.44 -18.43
C PHE A 84 -19.61 11.02 -19.87
N LEU A 85 -20.63 10.72 -20.70
CA LEU A 85 -20.43 10.37 -22.10
C LEU A 85 -19.96 11.55 -22.95
N SER A 86 -20.27 12.79 -22.56
CA SER A 86 -19.76 13.98 -23.24
C SER A 86 -18.29 14.29 -22.95
N ILE A 87 -17.69 13.65 -21.94
CA ILE A 87 -16.30 13.88 -21.52
C ILE A 87 -15.45 12.67 -21.95
N GLY A 88 -14.53 12.90 -22.88
CA GLY A 88 -13.65 11.83 -23.39
C GLY A 88 -12.68 11.26 -22.35
N ASP A 89 -12.26 12.09 -21.37
CA ASP A 89 -11.36 11.68 -20.30
C ASP A 89 -12.13 11.26 -19.04
N LYS A 90 -12.04 9.98 -18.69
CA LYS A 90 -12.73 9.41 -17.51
C LYS A 90 -12.22 9.97 -16.19
N GLY A 91 -10.93 10.28 -16.08
CA GLY A 91 -10.36 10.86 -14.87
C GLY A 91 -10.87 12.26 -14.61
N ILE A 92 -10.99 13.07 -15.67
CA ILE A 92 -11.62 14.41 -15.60
C ILE A 92 -13.10 14.29 -15.29
N ALA A 93 -13.84 13.37 -15.92
CA ALA A 93 -15.25 13.16 -15.61
C ALA A 93 -15.47 12.78 -14.13
N ASN A 94 -14.63 11.89 -13.61
CA ASN A 94 -14.62 11.49 -12.20
C ASN A 94 -14.36 12.67 -11.28
N SER A 95 -13.33 13.49 -11.55
CA SER A 95 -12.97 14.62 -10.68
C SER A 95 -14.01 15.73 -10.68
N LEU A 96 -14.60 16.07 -11.84
CA LEU A 96 -15.69 17.03 -11.92
C LEU A 96 -16.92 16.57 -11.13
N THR A 97 -17.24 15.28 -11.23
CA THR A 97 -18.38 14.68 -10.51
C THR A 97 -18.15 14.67 -9.01
N LEU A 98 -16.96 14.28 -8.58
CA LEU A 98 -16.54 14.33 -7.18
C LEU A 98 -16.63 15.75 -6.64
N ASN A 99 -16.04 16.73 -7.32
CA ASN A 99 -16.09 18.13 -6.89
C ASN A 99 -17.52 18.64 -6.79
N ARG A 100 -18.38 18.26 -7.74
CA ARG A 100 -19.81 18.59 -7.67
C ARG A 100 -20.45 17.98 -6.44
N PHE A 101 -20.19 16.72 -6.12
CA PHE A 101 -20.77 16.07 -4.94
C PHE A 101 -20.27 16.65 -3.62
N LEU A 102 -18.96 16.89 -3.49
CA LEU A 102 -18.37 17.50 -2.30
C LEU A 102 -18.91 18.92 -2.04
N SER A 103 -19.27 19.67 -3.10
CA SER A 103 -19.87 21.00 -2.97
C SER A 103 -21.32 21.04 -2.47
N GLN A 104 -21.99 19.90 -2.30
CA GLN A 104 -23.39 19.86 -1.84
C GLN A 104 -23.46 19.76 -0.31
N SER A 105 -24.45 20.40 0.31
CA SER A 105 -24.65 20.42 1.76
C SER A 105 -24.88 19.05 2.40
N ASP A 106 -25.41 18.11 1.63
CA ASP A 106 -25.92 16.84 2.16
C ASP A 106 -24.80 15.79 2.28
N VAL A 107 -23.57 16.14 1.90
CA VAL A 107 -22.42 15.24 1.92
C VAL A 107 -22.08 14.84 3.35
N GLN A 108 -21.90 13.55 3.58
CA GLN A 108 -21.63 12.96 4.90
C GLN A 108 -20.12 12.78 5.06
N ILE A 109 -19.45 13.87 5.42
CA ILE A 109 -18.01 13.92 5.70
C ILE A 109 -17.83 14.29 7.18
N PRO A 110 -16.96 13.59 7.94
CA PRO A 110 -16.62 13.98 9.29
C PRO A 110 -16.07 15.41 9.33
N SER A 111 -16.31 16.13 10.41
CA SER A 111 -15.63 17.40 10.68
C SER A 111 -14.13 17.19 10.94
N ASN A 112 -13.34 18.26 10.80
CA ASN A 112 -11.91 18.24 11.16
C ASN A 112 -11.69 17.74 12.60
N GLN A 113 -12.54 18.17 13.53
CA GLN A 113 -12.46 17.75 14.93
C GLN A 113 -12.69 16.24 15.06
N GLN A 114 -13.75 15.70 14.47
CA GLN A 114 -14.07 14.26 14.55
C GLN A 114 -12.95 13.38 13.96
N MET A 115 -12.30 13.82 12.89
CA MET A 115 -11.13 13.13 12.35
C MET A 115 -9.93 13.21 13.29
N ARG A 116 -9.69 14.35 13.93
CA ARG A 116 -8.54 14.58 14.84
C ARG A 116 -8.74 13.96 16.22
N ASP A 117 -9.98 13.75 16.65
CA ASP A 117 -10.32 13.05 17.89
C ASP A 117 -9.80 11.60 17.90
N ASP A 118 -9.86 10.92 16.74
CA ASP A 118 -9.28 9.58 16.55
C ASP A 118 -8.85 9.35 15.09
N ILE A 119 -7.62 9.76 14.78
CA ILE A 119 -7.04 9.63 13.43
C ILE A 119 -6.97 8.15 12.99
N PRO A 120 -6.49 7.19 13.82
CA PRO A 120 -6.49 5.78 13.45
C PRO A 120 -7.85 5.22 13.04
N VAL A 121 -8.91 5.54 13.79
CA VAL A 121 -10.27 5.10 13.46
C VAL A 121 -10.79 5.79 12.20
N PHE A 122 -10.51 7.08 12.02
CA PHE A 122 -10.85 7.78 10.79
C PHE A 122 -10.18 7.13 9.55
N VAL A 123 -8.89 6.80 9.65
CA VAL A 123 -8.13 6.13 8.58
C VAL A 123 -8.74 4.77 8.27
N SER A 124 -8.96 3.90 9.27
CA SER A 124 -9.53 2.57 9.02
C SER A 124 -10.93 2.66 8.39
N ASN A 125 -11.78 3.56 8.88
CA ASN A 125 -13.13 3.75 8.35
C ASN A 125 -13.11 4.28 6.92
N THR A 126 -12.15 5.13 6.57
CA THR A 126 -11.99 5.64 5.20
C THR A 126 -11.59 4.52 4.24
N TYR A 127 -10.63 3.67 4.63
CA TYR A 127 -10.24 2.49 3.86
C TYR A 127 -11.41 1.51 3.65
N LEU A 128 -12.20 1.25 4.70
CA LEU A 128 -13.38 0.40 4.58
C LEU A 128 -14.44 1.02 3.66
N LYS A 129 -14.73 2.32 3.82
CA LYS A 129 -15.72 3.04 3.02
C LYS A 129 -15.38 3.02 1.53
N PHE A 130 -14.15 3.37 1.15
CA PHE A 130 -13.79 3.53 -0.25
C PHE A 130 -13.26 2.25 -0.89
N TYR A 131 -12.53 1.41 -0.14
CA TYR A 131 -11.81 0.28 -0.71
C TYR A 131 -12.28 -1.09 -0.24
N LEU A 132 -13.20 -1.15 0.73
CA LEU A 132 -13.76 -2.38 1.30
C LEU A 132 -12.69 -3.30 1.92
N ARG A 133 -11.64 -2.72 2.50
CA ARG A 133 -10.57 -3.44 3.19
C ARG A 133 -9.98 -2.60 4.31
N ASN A 134 -9.20 -3.23 5.17
CA ASN A 134 -8.33 -2.51 6.10
C ASN A 134 -7.06 -1.99 5.38
N PRO A 135 -6.46 -0.90 5.87
CA PRO A 135 -5.14 -0.49 5.41
C PRO A 135 -4.10 -1.55 5.78
N THR A 136 -3.06 -1.66 4.97
CA THR A 136 -1.84 -2.37 5.36
C THR A 136 -1.13 -1.61 6.51
N PRO A 137 -0.22 -2.24 7.27
CA PRO A 137 0.48 -1.57 8.36
C PRO A 137 1.21 -0.29 7.92
N TYR A 138 1.83 -0.31 6.73
CA TYR A 138 2.54 0.84 6.19
C TYR A 138 1.59 1.97 5.75
N GLU A 139 0.50 1.64 5.05
CA GLU A 139 -0.54 2.61 4.68
C GLU A 139 -1.14 3.30 5.90
N SER A 140 -1.46 2.51 6.93
CA SER A 140 -1.97 3.02 8.20
C SER A 140 -0.96 3.98 8.82
N TYR A 141 0.29 3.55 8.99
CA TYR A 141 1.35 4.40 9.56
C TYR A 141 1.51 5.71 8.79
N GLN A 142 1.65 5.65 7.46
CA GLN A 142 1.91 6.81 6.63
C GLN A 142 0.74 7.81 6.67
N LEU A 143 -0.50 7.33 6.56
CA LEU A 143 -1.66 8.21 6.53
C LEU A 143 -1.94 8.83 7.91
N ASN A 144 -1.81 8.05 8.98
CA ASN A 144 -1.89 8.58 10.35
C ASN A 144 -0.85 9.69 10.57
N LYS A 145 0.40 9.43 10.18
CA LYS A 145 1.49 10.41 10.31
C LYS A 145 1.21 11.68 9.51
N MET A 146 0.85 11.54 8.24
CA MET A 146 0.55 12.67 7.36
C MET A 146 -0.55 13.57 7.94
N ILE A 147 -1.63 12.97 8.44
CA ILE A 147 -2.76 13.69 9.05
C ILE A 147 -2.37 14.35 10.38
N SER A 148 -1.50 13.71 11.17
CA SER A 148 -1.04 14.23 12.46
C SER A 148 -0.06 15.39 12.32
N ASP A 149 0.84 15.29 11.34
CA ASP A 149 1.92 16.26 11.12
C ASP A 149 1.42 17.55 10.45
N ASP A 150 0.32 17.48 9.69
CA ASP A 150 -0.22 18.61 8.92
C ASP A 150 -1.67 18.95 9.34
N PRO A 151 -1.89 20.07 10.06
CA PRO A 151 -3.22 20.51 10.46
C PRO A 151 -4.10 20.97 9.29
N ASP A 152 -3.52 21.29 8.13
CA ASP A 152 -4.26 21.78 6.96
C ASP A 152 -4.92 20.63 6.17
N ILE A 153 -4.53 19.38 6.45
CA ILE A 153 -5.16 18.21 5.83
C ILE A 153 -6.57 18.00 6.40
N THR A 154 -7.56 18.21 5.55
CA THR A 154 -8.98 18.03 5.89
C THR A 154 -9.52 16.65 5.48
N PRO A 155 -10.64 16.19 6.08
CA PRO A 155 -11.32 14.96 5.69
C PRO A 155 -11.78 14.99 4.24
N GLU A 156 -12.16 16.17 3.74
CA GLU A 156 -12.56 16.36 2.36
C GLU A 156 -11.40 16.07 1.40
N MET A 157 -10.19 16.55 1.69
CA MET A 157 -8.99 16.24 0.92
C MET A 157 -8.68 14.74 0.91
N ILE A 158 -8.81 14.08 2.07
CA ILE A 158 -8.60 12.64 2.18
C ILE A 158 -9.65 11.87 1.38
N TYR A 159 -10.94 12.20 1.52
CA TYR A 159 -12.02 11.56 0.76
C TYR A 159 -11.82 11.77 -0.74
N ALA A 160 -11.41 12.96 -1.16
CA ALA A 160 -11.12 13.25 -2.55
C ALA A 160 -9.95 12.40 -3.08
N ALA A 161 -8.85 12.32 -2.33
CA ALA A 161 -7.69 11.50 -2.71
C ALA A 161 -8.07 10.02 -2.86
N PHE A 162 -8.93 9.50 -1.98
CA PHE A 162 -9.40 8.11 -2.05
C PHE A 162 -10.33 7.89 -3.24
N ALA A 163 -11.29 8.80 -3.49
CA ALA A 163 -12.23 8.72 -4.59
C ALA A 163 -11.58 8.88 -5.99
N LEU A 164 -10.39 9.49 -6.05
CA LEU A 164 -9.62 9.69 -7.29
C LEU A 164 -8.52 8.65 -7.50
N SER A 165 -8.27 7.77 -6.53
CA SER A 165 -7.21 6.78 -6.64
C SER A 165 -7.51 5.73 -7.71
N ASN A 166 -6.46 5.14 -8.27
CA ASN A 166 -6.61 4.01 -9.19
C ASN A 166 -7.33 2.85 -8.50
N GLU A 167 -7.01 2.56 -7.23
CA GLU A 167 -7.67 1.48 -6.48
C GLU A 167 -9.19 1.64 -6.44
N TYR A 168 -9.69 2.87 -6.31
CA TYR A 168 -11.12 3.14 -6.29
C TYR A 168 -11.81 2.84 -7.62
N ASN A 169 -11.08 2.89 -8.74
CA ASN A 169 -11.63 2.66 -10.08
C ASN A 169 -11.84 1.17 -10.42
N PHE A 170 -11.41 0.23 -9.57
CA PHE A 170 -11.47 -1.21 -9.85
C PHE A 170 -12.24 -1.98 -8.78
N TYR A 171 -12.87 -3.09 -9.17
CA TYR A 171 -13.32 -4.17 -8.28
C TYR A 171 -12.26 -5.24 -8.19
#